data_AF-A0A2V9YET2-F1
#
_entry.id   AF-A0A2V9YET2-F1
#
_cell.length_a   1.000
_cell.length_b   1.000
_cell.length_c   1.000
_cell.angle_alpha   90.00
_cell.angle_beta   90.00
_cell.angle_gamma   90.00
#
_symmetry.space_group_name_H-M   'P 1'
#
loop_
_entity.id
_entity.type
_entity.pdbx_description
1 polymer ?
#
loop_
_entity_poly.entity_id
_entity_poly.type
_entity_poly.pdbx_seq_one_letter_code
_entity_poly.pdbx_strand_id
1 'polypeptide(L)'
;MGLNRLDLIIIAIYLAGITLFGLRFRKRQRSLRDYFLADRDIPWWAIALSIVAAETSTLTIISIPGLAYDTNLTFMQVVMGYVLGRVIISFVLLPHYFRGDLYTAYELIERRFGRGLRSLTAGLFLITRVAAEGVRVYAVSIVVTIALGTGEIASIA
;
A
#
# COMPACT_ATOMS: atom_id res chain seq x y z
N MET A 1 1.54 -10.74 28.96
CA MET A 1 1.12 -11.52 27.78
C MET A 1 2.21 -11.33 26.75
N GLY A 2 2.92 -12.38 26.36
CA GLY A 2 3.97 -12.30 25.36
C GLY A 2 3.82 -13.45 24.37
N LEU A 3 4.31 -13.28 23.15
CA LEU A 3 4.29 -14.30 22.12
C LEU A 3 4.94 -15.60 22.64
N ASN A 4 4.22 -16.71 22.48
CA ASN A 4 4.75 -18.02 22.82
C ASN A 4 5.57 -18.59 21.63
N ARG A 5 6.18 -19.77 21.82
CA ARG A 5 7.02 -20.39 20.78
C ARG A 5 6.24 -20.73 19.51
N LEU A 6 4.97 -21.10 19.61
CA LEU A 6 4.14 -21.40 18.45
C LEU A 6 3.85 -20.13 17.65
N ASP A 7 3.55 -19.02 18.32
CA ASP A 7 3.31 -17.73 17.64
C ASP A 7 4.53 -17.30 16.83
N LEU A 8 5.73 -17.42 17.43
CA LEU A 8 7.00 -17.11 16.75
C LEU A 8 7.26 -18.04 15.56
N ILE A 9 6.96 -19.33 15.68
CA ILE A 9 7.08 -20.29 14.56
C ILE A 9 6.13 -19.90 13.42
N ILE A 10 4.89 -19.54 13.73
CA ILE A 10 3.90 -19.12 12.72
C ILE A 10 4.39 -17.85 11.99
N ILE A 11 4.87 -16.86 12.73
CA ILE A 11 5.44 -15.63 12.15
C ILE A 11 6.64 -15.96 11.25
N ALA A 12 7.56 -16.80 11.71
CA ALA A 12 8.73 -17.20 10.93
C ALA A 12 8.35 -17.93 9.64
N ILE A 13 7.40 -18.88 9.70
CA ILE A 13 6.89 -19.59 8.53
C ILE A 13 6.21 -18.63 7.56
N TYR A 14 5.40 -17.69 8.06
CA TYR A 14 4.74 -16.68 7.24
C TYR A 14 5.76 -15.81 6.49
N LEU A 15 6.75 -15.25 7.20
CA LEU A 15 7.80 -14.41 6.63
C LEU A 15 8.61 -15.17 5.58
N ALA A 16 9.06 -16.39 5.90
CA ALA A 16 9.78 -17.24 4.95
C ALA A 16 8.91 -17.56 3.72
N GLY A 17 7.64 -17.89 3.93
CA GLY A 17 6.68 -18.22 2.87
C GLY A 17 6.49 -17.06 1.89
N ILE A 18 6.22 -15.85 2.37
CA ILE A 18 6.03 -14.68 1.50
C ILE A 18 7.32 -14.30 0.76
N THR A 19 8.49 -14.41 1.41
CA THR A 19 9.78 -14.12 0.77
C THR A 19 10.09 -15.13 -0.33
N LEU A 20 9.94 -16.43 -0.06
CA LEU A 20 10.17 -17.49 -1.05
C LEU A 20 9.19 -17.38 -2.22
N PHE A 21 7.92 -17.07 -1.94
CA PHE A 21 6.92 -16.82 -2.98
C PHE A 21 7.34 -15.65 -3.88
N GLY A 22 7.75 -14.51 -3.30
CA GLY A 22 8.23 -13.36 -4.05
C GLY A 22 9.46 -13.64 -4.91
N LEU A 23 10.43 -14.41 -4.38
CA LEU A 23 11.65 -14.79 -5.10
C LEU A 23 11.37 -15.57 -6.39
N ARG A 24 10.26 -16.30 -6.47
CA ARG A 24 9.84 -17.01 -7.69
C ARG A 24 9.64 -16.08 -8.89
N PHE A 25 9.26 -14.82 -8.65
CA PHE A 25 8.98 -13.83 -9.69
C PHE A 25 10.22 -13.03 -10.12
N ARG A 26 11.37 -13.21 -9.44
CA ARG A 26 12.63 -12.48 -9.72
C ARG A 26 13.15 -12.67 -11.15
N LYS A 27 13.01 -13.87 -11.72
CA LYS A 27 13.63 -14.24 -13.01
C LYS A 27 12.85 -13.76 -14.24
N ARG A 28 11.65 -13.19 -14.05
CA ARG A 28 10.73 -12.81 -15.14
C ARG A 28 10.87 -11.35 -15.61
N GLN A 29 11.76 -10.58 -15.00
CA GLN A 29 11.86 -9.13 -15.21
C GLN A 29 13.06 -8.79 -16.09
N ARG A 30 12.85 -8.59 -17.41
CA ARG A 30 13.92 -8.24 -18.36
C ARG A 30 13.83 -6.81 -18.87
N SER A 31 12.67 -6.17 -18.75
CA SER A 31 12.43 -4.78 -19.15
C SER A 31 11.65 -3.98 -18.09
N LEU A 32 11.69 -2.65 -18.18
CA LEU A 32 10.85 -1.77 -17.34
C LEU A 32 9.35 -2.03 -17.55
N ARG A 33 8.95 -2.43 -18.76
CA ARG A 33 7.57 -2.83 -19.07
C ARG A 33 7.18 -4.11 -18.34
N ASP A 34 8.05 -5.11 -18.29
CA ASP A 34 7.79 -6.34 -17.52
C ASP A 34 7.63 -6.01 -16.03
N TYR A 35 8.47 -5.11 -15.52
CA TYR A 35 8.53 -4.79 -14.10
C TYR A 35 7.35 -3.95 -13.62
N PHE A 36 6.99 -2.90 -14.39
CA PHE A 36 5.93 -1.97 -13.98
C PHE A 36 4.55 -2.33 -14.52
N LEU A 37 4.47 -2.95 -15.70
CA LEU A 37 3.20 -3.26 -16.36
C LEU A 37 2.87 -4.75 -16.35
N ALA A 38 3.84 -5.64 -16.04
CA ALA A 38 3.67 -7.10 -16.07
C ALA A 38 3.00 -7.59 -17.37
N ASP A 39 3.39 -6.97 -18.49
CA ASP A 39 2.82 -7.12 -19.83
C ASP A 39 1.28 -7.00 -19.91
N ARG A 40 0.65 -6.36 -18.92
CA ARG A 40 -0.80 -6.19 -18.76
C ARG A 40 -1.59 -7.51 -18.68
N ASP A 41 -0.93 -8.61 -18.33
CA ASP A 41 -1.53 -9.96 -18.26
C ASP A 41 -1.95 -10.37 -16.83
N ILE A 42 -1.93 -9.42 -15.89
CA ILE A 42 -2.39 -9.70 -14.51
C ILE A 42 -3.93 -9.70 -14.50
N PRO A 43 -4.57 -10.78 -14.00
CA PRO A 43 -6.03 -10.82 -13.91
C PRO A 43 -6.56 -9.78 -12.93
N TRP A 44 -7.75 -9.23 -13.22
CA TRP A 44 -8.33 -8.11 -12.48
C TRP A 44 -8.46 -8.36 -10.96
N TRP A 45 -8.74 -9.59 -10.54
CA TRP A 45 -8.87 -9.94 -9.13
C TRP A 45 -7.53 -9.82 -8.39
N ALA A 46 -6.42 -10.16 -9.03
CA ALA A 46 -5.09 -10.03 -8.45
C ALA A 46 -4.69 -8.54 -8.34
N ILE A 47 -5.07 -7.73 -9.32
CA ILE A 47 -4.90 -6.26 -9.26
C ILE A 47 -5.73 -5.69 -8.09
N ALA A 48 -6.99 -6.11 -7.96
CA ALA A 48 -7.85 -5.65 -6.87
C ALA A 48 -7.30 -6.02 -5.48
N LEU A 49 -6.85 -7.27 -5.30
CA LEU A 49 -6.21 -7.70 -4.05
C LEU A 49 -4.94 -6.92 -3.75
N SER A 50 -4.11 -6.65 -4.78
CA SER A 50 -2.90 -5.83 -4.63
C SER A 50 -3.22 -4.40 -4.18
N ILE A 51 -4.26 -3.78 -4.76
CA ILE A 51 -4.72 -2.44 -4.35
C ILE A 51 -5.17 -2.44 -2.89
N VAL A 52 -6.01 -3.41 -2.49
CA VAL A 52 -6.48 -3.52 -1.10
C VAL A 52 -5.31 -3.75 -0.14
N ALA A 53 -4.37 -4.62 -0.50
CA ALA A 53 -3.18 -4.88 0.30
C ALA A 53 -2.25 -3.65 0.41
N ALA A 54 -2.12 -2.86 -0.65
CA ALA A 54 -1.27 -1.66 -0.65
C ALA A 54 -1.87 -0.49 0.13
N GLU A 55 -3.20 -0.42 0.22
CA GLU A 55 -3.91 0.63 0.96
C GLU A 55 -4.18 0.27 2.42
N THR A 56 -4.39 -1.02 2.71
CA THR A 56 -4.64 -1.48 4.07
C THR A 56 -3.33 -1.50 4.83
N SER A 57 -3.28 -0.76 5.93
CA SER A 57 -2.08 -0.64 6.76
C SER A 57 -2.35 -1.06 8.19
N THR A 58 -1.29 -1.30 8.95
CA THR A 58 -1.36 -1.54 10.41
C THR A 58 -2.12 -0.44 11.12
N LEU A 59 -1.94 0.82 10.70
CA LEU A 59 -2.69 1.96 11.23
C LEU A 59 -4.20 1.79 11.03
N THR A 60 -4.63 1.33 9.85
CA THR A 60 -6.05 1.06 9.58
C THR A 60 -6.62 0.00 10.54
N ILE A 61 -5.87 -1.08 10.76
CA ILE A 61 -6.31 -2.21 11.60
C ILE A 61 -6.48 -1.78 13.06
N ILE A 62 -5.62 -0.89 13.57
CA ILE A 62 -5.68 -0.44 14.96
C ILE A 62 -6.68 0.72 15.12
N SER A 63 -6.64 1.70 14.21
CA SER A 63 -7.38 2.95 14.35
C SER A 63 -8.87 2.81 14.04
N ILE A 64 -9.28 2.00 13.06
CA ILE A 64 -10.70 1.92 12.67
C ILE A 64 -11.57 1.27 13.77
N PRO A 65 -11.19 0.13 14.38
CA PRO A 65 -11.92 -0.40 15.52
C PRO A 65 -11.94 0.55 16.72
N GLY A 66 -10.81 1.21 17.02
CA GLY A 66 -10.73 2.21 18.09
C GLY A 66 -11.69 3.37 17.85
N LEU A 67 -11.70 3.94 16.64
CA LEU A 67 -12.63 4.99 16.25
C LEU A 67 -14.09 4.54 16.36
N ALA A 68 -14.41 3.33 15.89
CA ALA A 68 -15.76 2.80 15.95
C ALA A 68 -16.23 2.53 17.39
N TYR A 69 -15.31 2.10 18.25
CA TYR A 69 -15.56 1.86 19.68
C TYR A 69 -15.81 3.17 20.44
N ASP A 70 -14.96 4.18 20.22
CA ASP A 70 -15.06 5.47 20.91
C ASP A 70 -16.19 6.36 20.36
N THR A 71 -16.56 6.16 19.10
CA THR A 71 -17.57 6.98 18.41
C THR A 71 -18.71 6.14 17.86
N ASN A 72 -18.76 5.93 16.53
CA ASN A 72 -19.78 5.18 15.81
C ASN A 72 -19.30 4.89 14.37
N LEU A 73 -20.20 4.37 13.53
CA LEU A 73 -19.92 4.00 12.14
C LEU A 73 -19.98 5.17 11.13
N THR A 74 -19.99 6.43 11.57
CA THR A 74 -20.02 7.59 10.66
C THR A 74 -18.85 7.61 9.68
N PHE A 75 -17.70 7.05 10.05
CA PHE A 75 -16.55 6.89 9.14
C PHE A 75 -16.89 6.11 7.86
N MET A 76 -17.95 5.29 7.86
CA MET A 76 -18.40 4.57 6.66
C MET A 76 -18.83 5.52 5.53
N GLN A 77 -19.22 6.76 5.82
CA GLN A 77 -19.50 7.76 4.77
C GLN A 77 -18.26 8.01 3.90
N VAL A 78 -17.08 8.07 4.52
CA VAL A 78 -15.80 8.23 3.80
C VAL A 78 -15.49 6.98 2.96
N VAL A 79 -15.75 5.79 3.51
CA VAL A 79 -15.57 4.51 2.78
C VAL A 79 -16.45 4.47 1.53
N MET A 80 -17.73 4.85 1.66
CA MET A 80 -18.65 4.96 0.51
C MET A 80 -18.16 6.01 -0.50
N GLY A 81 -17.64 7.14 -0.02
CA GLY A 81 -17.00 8.16 -0.85
C GLY A 81 -15.81 7.63 -1.65
N TYR A 82 -14.96 6.80 -1.05
CA TYR A 82 -13.85 6.14 -1.76
C TYR A 82 -14.33 5.17 -2.84
N VAL A 83 -15.38 4.38 -2.57
CA VAL A 83 -15.97 3.49 -3.58
C VAL A 83 -16.49 4.30 -4.76
N LEU A 84 -17.30 5.33 -4.51
CA LEU A 84 -17.82 6.21 -5.57
C LEU A 84 -16.70 6.90 -6.34
N GLY A 85 -15.70 7.44 -5.65
CA GLY A 85 -14.54 8.08 -6.26
C GLY A 85 -13.77 7.13 -7.18
N ARG A 86 -13.59 5.87 -6.79
CA ARG A 86 -12.93 4.85 -7.63
C ARG A 86 -13.74 4.50 -8.87
N VAL A 87 -15.06 4.42 -8.76
CA VAL A 87 -15.94 4.22 -9.91
C VAL A 87 -15.78 5.40 -10.89
N ILE A 88 -15.79 6.64 -10.40
CA ILE A 88 -15.60 7.81 -11.26
C ILE A 88 -14.21 7.80 -11.93
N ILE A 89 -13.16 7.55 -11.15
CA ILE A 89 -11.77 7.49 -11.65
C ILE A 89 -11.60 6.38 -12.69
N SER A 90 -12.24 5.22 -12.51
CA SER A 90 -12.14 4.10 -13.45
C SER A 90 -12.72 4.43 -14.83
N PHE A 91 -13.79 5.24 -14.89
CA PHE A 91 -14.37 5.67 -16.17
C PHE A 91 -13.69 6.91 -16.76
N VAL A 92 -13.22 7.85 -15.93
CA VAL A 92 -12.70 9.14 -16.41
C VAL A 92 -11.20 9.07 -16.68
N LEU A 93 -10.41 8.63 -15.69
CA LEU A 93 -8.94 8.72 -15.76
C LEU A 93 -8.31 7.45 -16.33
N LEU A 94 -8.81 6.27 -15.97
CA LEU A 94 -8.22 5.00 -16.40
C LEU A 94 -8.08 4.90 -17.93
N PRO A 95 -9.07 5.28 -18.77
CA PRO A 95 -8.92 5.21 -20.23
C PRO A 95 -7.78 6.08 -20.78
N HIS A 96 -7.35 7.11 -20.05
CA HIS A 96 -6.25 7.98 -20.44
C HIS A 96 -4.90 7.35 -20.09
N TYR A 97 -4.83 6.63 -18.97
CA TYR A 97 -3.65 5.85 -18.58
C TYR A 97 -3.39 4.67 -19.50
N PHE A 98 -4.45 4.02 -20.01
CA PHE A 98 -4.32 2.85 -20.87
C PHE A 98 -4.09 3.18 -22.37
N ARG A 99 -4.35 4.43 -22.79
CA ARG A 99 -4.18 4.90 -24.19
C ARG A 99 -2.73 5.08 -24.66
N GLY A 100 -1.74 4.80 -23.80
CA GLY A 100 -0.33 4.73 -24.20
C GLY A 100 0.50 3.91 -23.22
N ASP A 101 1.81 3.90 -23.42
CA ASP A 101 2.78 3.31 -22.48
C ASP A 101 3.16 4.35 -21.43
N LEU A 102 2.21 4.66 -20.54
CA LEU A 102 2.47 5.45 -19.35
C LEU A 102 2.96 4.52 -18.24
N TYR A 103 4.15 4.78 -17.71
CA TYR A 103 4.73 4.02 -16.60
C TYR A 103 4.33 4.60 -15.24
N THR A 104 4.00 5.89 -15.19
CA THR A 104 3.61 6.57 -13.94
C THR A 104 2.38 7.45 -14.12
N ALA A 105 1.65 7.67 -13.02
CA ALA A 105 0.49 8.54 -13.02
C ALA A 105 0.84 10.00 -13.41
N TYR A 106 2.07 10.44 -13.11
CA TYR A 106 2.57 11.79 -13.33
C TYR A 106 2.99 12.08 -14.78
N GLU A 107 3.23 11.05 -15.59
CA GLU A 107 3.49 11.24 -17.02
C GLU A 107 2.26 11.76 -17.75
N LEU A 108 1.05 11.42 -17.28
CA LEU A 108 -0.17 12.04 -17.80
C LEU A 108 -0.21 13.54 -17.48
N ILE A 109 0.26 13.94 -16.30
CA ILE A 109 0.40 15.35 -15.89
C ILE A 109 1.44 16.04 -16.76
N GLU A 110 2.59 15.41 -17.05
CA GLU A 110 3.59 15.96 -17.97
C GLU A 110 3.03 16.20 -19.36
N ARG A 111 2.31 15.22 -19.92
CA ARG A 111 1.71 15.35 -21.25
C ARG A 111 0.72 16.51 -21.33
N ARG A 112 0.02 16.81 -20.23
CA ARG A 112 -1.00 17.88 -20.21
C ARG A 112 -0.48 19.25 -19.79
N PHE A 113 0.49 19.31 -18.87
CA PHE A 113 0.91 20.53 -18.19
C PHE A 113 2.42 20.76 -18.18
N GLY A 114 3.20 19.84 -18.75
CA GLY A 114 4.66 19.95 -18.86
C GLY A 114 5.45 19.42 -17.67
N ARG A 115 6.78 19.41 -17.84
CA ARG A 115 7.75 18.81 -16.91
C ARG A 115 7.78 19.46 -15.52
N GLY A 116 7.60 20.77 -15.45
CA GLY A 116 7.60 21.50 -14.17
C GLY A 116 6.54 20.97 -13.21
N LEU A 117 5.29 20.83 -13.69
CA LEU A 117 4.20 20.32 -12.85
C LEU A 117 4.36 18.82 -12.54
N ARG A 118 4.90 18.02 -13.47
CA ARG A 118 5.27 16.63 -13.19
C ARG A 118 6.23 16.53 -12.02
N SER A 119 7.34 17.27 -12.05
CA SER A 119 8.36 17.21 -11.00
C SER A 119 7.82 17.69 -9.66
N LEU A 120 7.01 18.75 -9.65
CA LEU A 120 6.38 19.25 -8.43
C LEU A 120 5.43 18.21 -7.82
N THR A 121 4.50 17.66 -8.63
CA THR A 121 3.50 16.70 -8.15
C THR A 121 4.13 15.37 -7.71
N ALA A 122 5.12 14.88 -8.45
CA ALA A 122 5.87 13.69 -8.06
C ALA A 122 6.70 13.93 -6.78
N GLY A 123 7.34 15.10 -6.65
CA GLY A 123 8.09 15.48 -5.45
C GLY A 123 7.21 15.57 -4.20
N LEU A 124 6.07 16.26 -4.31
CA LEU A 124 5.08 16.34 -3.24
C LEU A 124 4.55 14.96 -2.83
N PHE A 125 4.27 14.10 -3.80
CA PHE A 125 3.87 12.72 -3.52
C PHE A 125 4.96 11.96 -2.76
N LEU A 126 6.22 12.02 -3.19
CA LEU A 126 7.31 11.31 -2.52
C LEU A 126 7.48 11.77 -1.08
N ILE A 127 7.47 13.09 -0.83
CA ILE A 127 7.61 13.65 0.52
C ILE A 127 6.46 13.19 1.41
N THR A 128 5.22 13.36 0.95
CA THR A 128 4.04 12.96 1.73
C THR A 128 3.97 11.45 1.92
N ARG A 129 4.40 10.65 0.93
CA ARG A 129 4.46 9.19 1.02
C ARG A 129 5.46 8.76 2.08
N VAL A 130 6.68 9.32 2.07
CA VAL A 130 7.71 9.01 3.07
C VAL A 130 7.24 9.35 4.48
N ALA A 131 6.63 10.53 4.67
CA ALA A 131 6.06 10.92 5.96
C ALA A 131 4.97 9.94 6.43
N ALA A 132 4.06 9.54 5.53
CA ALA A 132 3.02 8.57 5.83
C ALA A 132 3.59 7.18 6.16
N GLU A 133 4.64 6.71 5.47
CA GLU A 133 5.30 5.45 5.84
C GLU A 133 5.93 5.52 7.23
N GLY A 134 6.54 6.65 7.60
CA GLY A 134 7.08 6.85 8.95
C GLY A 134 6.02 6.63 10.05
N VAL A 135 4.82 7.20 9.85
CA VAL A 135 3.68 6.98 10.77
C VAL A 135 3.26 5.51 10.82
N ARG A 136 3.26 4.81 9.67
CA ARG A 136 2.90 3.37 9.63
C ARG A 136 3.94 2.50 10.32
N VAL A 137 5.22 2.78 10.16
CA VAL A 137 6.30 2.06 10.87
C VAL A 137 6.15 2.27 12.38
N TYR A 138 5.88 3.49 12.82
CA TYR A 138 5.58 3.77 14.23
C TYR A 138 4.33 3.01 14.73
N ALA A 139 3.26 2.95 13.94
CA ALA A 139 2.08 2.15 14.31
C ALA A 139 2.40 0.65 14.45
N VAL A 140 3.30 0.12 13.61
CA VAL A 140 3.80 -1.27 13.72
C VAL A 140 4.59 -1.46 15.01
N SER A 141 5.46 -0.51 15.39
CA SER A 141 6.29 -0.67 16.58
C SER A 141 5.48 -0.72 17.87
N ILE A 142 4.34 -0.02 17.95
CA ILE A 142 3.39 -0.12 19.07
C ILE A 142 2.90 -1.58 19.21
N VAL A 143 2.48 -2.19 18.10
CA VAL A 143 2.00 -3.59 18.11
C VAL A 143 3.11 -4.55 18.51
N VAL A 144 4.32 -4.37 17.97
CA VAL A 144 5.47 -5.21 18.29
C VAL A 144 5.86 -5.07 19.77
N THR A 145 5.84 -3.86 20.31
CA THR A 145 6.12 -3.60 21.73
C THR A 145 5.14 -4.33 22.63
N ILE A 146 3.83 -4.28 22.31
CA ILE A 146 2.79 -4.97 23.07
C ILE A 146 2.95 -6.50 22.94
N ALA A 147 3.31 -7.01 21.76
CA ALA A 147 3.43 -8.43 21.50
C ALA A 147 4.70 -9.07 22.14
N LEU A 148 5.84 -8.38 22.07
CA LEU A 148 7.13 -8.88 22.56
C LEU A 148 7.49 -8.41 23.98
N GLY A 149 6.90 -7.32 24.46
CA GLY A 149 7.23 -6.74 25.76
C GLY A 149 8.62 -6.10 25.83
N THR A 150 9.25 -5.81 24.69
CA THR A 150 10.66 -5.36 24.56
C THR A 150 10.87 -3.85 24.75
N GLY A 151 9.81 -3.06 24.91
CA GLY A 151 9.86 -1.59 24.96
C GLY A 151 9.84 -0.93 23.58
N GLU A 152 9.40 0.34 23.50
CA GLU A 152 9.17 1.05 22.22
C GLU A 152 10.43 1.25 21.39
N ILE A 153 11.55 1.63 22.02
CA ILE A 153 12.81 1.93 21.31
C ILE A 153 13.38 0.68 20.63
N ALA A 154 13.36 -0.47 21.31
CA ALA A 154 13.82 -1.75 20.74
C ALA A 154 12.85 -2.31 19.67
N SER A 155 11.63 -1.77 19.58
CA SER A 155 10.62 -2.18 18.60
C SER A 155 10.58 -1.26 17.38
N ILE A 156 11.18 -0.06 17.48
CA ILE A 156 11.38 0.88 16.37
C ILE A 156 12.76 0.67 15.70
N ALA A 157 13.77 0.30 16.49
CA ALA A 157 15.13 0.01 16.04
C ALA A 157 15.23 -1.30 15.25
#